data_AF-A0A944L9F8-F1
#
_entry.id   AF-A0A944L9F8-F1
#
_cell.length_a   1.000
_cell.length_b   1.000
_cell.length_c   1.000
_cell.angle_alpha   90.00
_cell.angle_beta   90.00
_cell.angle_gamma   90.00
#
_symmetry.space_group_name_H-M   'P 1'
#
loop_
_entity.id
_entity.type
_entity.pdbx_description
1 polymer ?
#
loop_
_entity_poly.entity_id
_entity_poly.type
_entity_poly.pdbx_seq_one_letter_code
_entity_poly.pdbx_strand_id
1 'polypeptide(L)'
;MDPQLFLAFVLISATLACTPGVDWAYSIAAGLRERSFIPAVAGLCSGYVVHTLLMAFGLAALLAGVPGLLGWLTIAGAAYLLWLGVGTIRSWRGATFTADDAVGQPGRRQASQLMAFLQGVGTSGINPKGLLFFLALVPQFVSADAALPVPVQSGLLGMTFVVLAAMVYTAVALASRTLLQSRPAAARVVTLSSGVVMVVLGTVLLAEQLLPLIRA
;
A
#
# COMPACT_ATOMS: atom_id res chain seq x y z
N MET A 1 11.13 19.35 -2.25
CA MET A 1 10.08 18.57 -2.93
C MET A 1 8.85 19.45 -3.01
N ASP A 2 8.09 19.39 -4.10
CA ASP A 2 6.85 20.15 -4.24
C ASP A 2 5.83 19.71 -3.16
N PRO A 3 5.36 20.64 -2.30
CA PRO A 3 4.36 20.33 -1.27
C PRO A 3 3.05 19.77 -1.82
N GLN A 4 2.61 20.19 -3.01
CA GLN A 4 1.36 19.72 -3.61
C GLN A 4 1.49 18.26 -4.05
N LEU A 5 2.59 17.93 -4.72
CA LEU A 5 2.92 16.56 -5.12
C LEU A 5 3.07 15.65 -3.89
N PHE A 6 3.70 16.14 -2.83
CA PHE A 6 3.80 15.38 -1.57
C PHE A 6 2.43 15.11 -0.94
N LEU A 7 1.57 16.13 -0.88
CA LEU A 7 0.23 15.97 -0.31
C LEU A 7 -0.60 14.97 -1.12
N ALA A 8 -0.52 15.04 -2.45
CA ALA A 8 -1.16 14.06 -3.34
C ALA A 8 -0.65 12.65 -3.06
N PHE A 9 0.66 12.46 -2.90
CA PHE A 9 1.24 11.18 -2.52
C PHE A 9 0.69 10.66 -1.19
N VAL A 10 0.63 11.51 -0.17
CA VAL A 10 0.11 11.15 1.16
C VAL A 10 -1.34 10.69 1.07
N LEU A 11 -2.18 11.39 0.31
CA LEU A 11 -3.59 11.03 0.12
C LEU A 11 -3.76 9.68 -0.57
N ILE A 12 -3.00 9.42 -1.64
CA ILE A 12 -3.05 8.12 -2.34
C ILE A 12 -2.53 7.00 -1.43
N SER A 13 -1.41 7.25 -0.76
CA SER A 13 -0.77 6.32 0.16
C SER A 13 -1.72 5.92 1.29
N ALA A 14 -2.39 6.90 1.90
CA ALA A 14 -3.40 6.66 2.93
C ALA A 14 -4.57 5.85 2.39
N THR A 15 -5.06 6.20 1.19
CA THR A 15 -6.16 5.48 0.53
C THR A 15 -5.80 4.01 0.30
N LEU A 16 -4.60 3.74 -0.23
CA LEU A 16 -4.09 2.39 -0.50
C LEU A 16 -3.81 1.61 0.79
N ALA A 17 -3.25 2.26 1.81
CA ALA A 17 -3.09 1.65 3.12
C ALA A 17 -4.44 1.27 3.72
N CYS A 18 -5.48 2.09 3.49
CA CYS A 18 -6.85 1.83 3.90
C CYS A 18 -7.59 0.77 3.06
N THR A 19 -7.11 0.45 1.85
CA THR A 19 -7.71 -0.58 1.00
C THR A 19 -7.43 -1.97 1.57
N PRO A 20 -8.48 -2.75 1.93
CA PRO A 20 -8.30 -4.08 2.47
C PRO A 20 -7.60 -5.02 1.48
N GLY A 21 -6.77 -5.90 2.02
CA GLY A 21 -5.99 -6.89 1.27
C GLY A 21 -5.29 -7.86 2.21
N VAL A 22 -4.23 -8.52 1.74
CA VAL A 22 -3.52 -9.55 2.52
C VAL A 22 -2.89 -8.99 3.82
N ASP A 23 -2.37 -7.76 3.80
CA ASP A 23 -1.81 -7.12 4.99
C ASP A 23 -2.86 -6.84 6.07
N TRP A 24 -4.08 -6.47 5.65
CA TRP A 24 -5.21 -6.28 6.56
C TRP A 24 -5.64 -7.62 7.16
N ALA A 25 -5.80 -8.65 6.33
CA ALA A 25 -6.15 -9.98 6.81
C ALA A 25 -5.14 -10.51 7.84
N TYR A 26 -3.85 -10.28 7.59
CA TYR A 26 -2.79 -10.64 8.53
C TYR A 26 -2.84 -9.80 9.82
N SER A 27 -3.04 -8.49 9.71
CA SER A 27 -3.18 -7.59 10.88
C SER A 27 -4.39 -7.95 11.75
N ILE A 28 -5.51 -8.33 11.14
CA ILE A 28 -6.72 -8.81 11.82
C ILE A 28 -6.43 -10.12 12.54
N ALA A 29 -5.83 -11.11 11.85
CA ALA A 29 -5.50 -12.39 12.44
C ALA A 29 -4.54 -12.25 13.63
N ALA A 30 -3.52 -11.40 13.51
CA ALA A 30 -2.58 -11.11 14.59
C ALA A 30 -3.27 -10.42 15.79
N GLY A 31 -4.16 -9.46 15.52
CA GLY A 31 -4.93 -8.81 16.57
C GLY A 31 -5.85 -9.77 17.32
N LEU A 32 -6.52 -10.70 16.64
CA LEU A 32 -7.43 -11.69 17.25
C LEU A 32 -6.72 -12.84 17.98
N ARG A 33 -5.59 -13.34 17.45
CA ARG A 33 -4.98 -14.62 17.88
C ARG A 33 -3.76 -14.47 18.76
N GLU A 34 -3.00 -13.39 18.61
CA GLU A 34 -1.73 -13.24 19.31
C GLU A 34 -1.88 -12.49 20.62
N ARG A 35 -0.97 -12.72 21.58
CA ARG A 35 -0.90 -11.89 22.81
C ARG A 35 -0.53 -10.44 22.47
N SER A 36 0.32 -10.25 21.46
CA SER A 36 0.72 -8.94 20.94
C SER A 36 0.74 -8.97 19.41
N PHE A 37 0.04 -8.03 18.76
CA PHE A 37 0.05 -7.86 17.31
C PHE A 37 1.26 -7.05 16.81
N ILE A 38 2.06 -6.47 17.72
CA ILE A 38 3.18 -5.58 17.40
C ILE A 38 4.20 -6.26 16.49
N PRO A 39 4.64 -7.51 16.74
CA PRO A 39 5.63 -8.16 15.87
C PRO A 39 5.09 -8.36 14.45
N ALA A 40 3.81 -8.72 14.30
CA ALA A 40 3.17 -8.88 13.00
C ALA A 40 3.13 -7.57 12.20
N VAL A 41 2.69 -6.47 12.82
CA VAL A 41 2.65 -5.14 12.18
C VAL A 41 4.06 -4.63 11.88
N ALA A 42 5.02 -4.80 12.80
CA ALA A 42 6.42 -4.46 12.57
C ALA A 42 6.98 -5.24 11.38
N GLY A 43 6.65 -6.52 11.25
CA GLY A 43 7.02 -7.35 10.10
C GLY A 43 6.45 -6.81 8.79
N LEU A 44 5.15 -6.49 8.75
CA LEU A 44 4.51 -5.88 7.57
C LEU A 44 5.23 -4.58 7.16
N CYS A 45 5.55 -3.71 8.13
CA CYS A 45 6.26 -2.46 7.88
C CYS A 45 7.69 -2.71 7.37
N SER A 46 8.42 -3.67 7.94
CA SER A 46 9.75 -4.06 7.47
C SER A 46 9.73 -4.55 6.03
N GLY A 47 8.68 -5.26 5.59
CA GLY A 47 8.48 -5.59 4.17
C GLY A 47 8.43 -4.34 3.29
N TYR A 48 7.75 -3.28 3.72
CA TYR A 48 7.70 -2.00 2.99
C TYR A 48 8.97 -1.16 3.09
N VAL A 49 9.74 -1.30 4.16
CA VAL A 49 11.09 -0.73 4.24
C VAL A 49 11.98 -1.37 3.17
N VAL A 50 11.91 -2.68 2.95
CA VAL A 50 12.65 -3.34 1.86
C VAL A 50 12.28 -2.76 0.50
N HIS A 51 10.99 -2.58 0.22
CA HIS A 51 10.53 -1.91 -1.01
C HIS A 51 11.08 -0.49 -1.13
N THR A 52 11.06 0.26 -0.02
CA THR A 52 11.59 1.63 0.04
C THR A 52 13.08 1.67 -0.27
N LEU A 53 13.87 0.74 0.26
CA LEU A 53 15.30 0.64 -0.01
C LEU A 53 15.56 0.26 -1.48
N LEU A 54 14.84 -0.74 -2.00
CA LEU A 54 14.93 -1.13 -3.41
C LEU A 54 14.62 0.05 -4.34
N MET A 55 13.60 0.85 -3.98
CA MET A 55 13.22 2.03 -4.74
C MET A 55 14.26 3.15 -4.61
N ALA A 56 14.68 3.49 -3.39
CA ALA A 56 15.64 4.57 -3.15
C ALA A 56 16.99 4.33 -3.84
N PHE A 57 17.49 3.10 -3.82
CA PHE A 57 18.79 2.76 -4.41
C PHE A 57 18.70 2.25 -5.84
N GLY A 58 17.58 1.66 -6.26
CA GLY A 58 17.41 1.08 -7.60
C GLY A 58 16.77 2.02 -8.62
N LEU A 59 15.94 2.97 -8.19
CA LEU A 59 15.18 3.82 -9.12
C LEU A 59 16.06 4.73 -9.97
N ALA A 60 17.09 5.33 -9.37
CA ALA A 60 17.98 6.24 -10.10
C ALA A 60 18.72 5.49 -11.23
N ALA A 61 19.17 4.26 -10.98
CA ALA A 61 19.79 3.41 -12.00
C ALA A 61 18.79 3.02 -13.10
N LEU A 62 17.54 2.70 -12.74
CA LEU A 62 16.46 2.40 -13.68
C LEU A 62 16.13 3.60 -14.58
N LEU A 63 15.94 4.78 -14.00
CA LEU A 63 15.59 6.00 -14.74
C LEU A 63 16.72 6.49 -15.65
N ALA A 64 17.98 6.34 -15.23
CA ALA A 64 19.13 6.72 -16.04
C ALA A 64 19.34 5.82 -17.27
N GLY A 65 18.88 4.56 -17.23
CA GLY A 65 19.09 3.58 -18.29
C GLY A 65 18.09 3.65 -19.44
N VAL A 66 16.90 4.23 -19.23
CA VAL A 66 15.79 4.15 -20.21
C VAL A 66 15.08 5.50 -20.34
N PRO A 67 15.29 6.24 -21.46
CA PRO A 67 14.57 7.47 -21.75
C PRO A 67 13.05 7.25 -21.77
N GLY A 68 12.29 8.12 -21.12
CA GLY A 68 10.82 8.01 -21.06
C GLY A 68 10.27 6.94 -20.11
N LEU A 69 11.12 6.20 -19.38
CA LEU A 69 10.69 5.18 -18.43
C LEU A 69 9.70 5.72 -17.39
N LEU A 70 9.93 6.94 -16.90
CA LEU A 70 9.02 7.58 -15.95
C LEU A 70 7.61 7.73 -16.52
N GLY A 71 7.46 8.08 -17.79
CA GLY A 71 6.16 8.18 -18.47
C GLY A 71 5.46 6.83 -18.58
N TRP A 72 6.19 5.79 -18.98
CA TRP A 72 5.65 4.42 -19.05
C TRP A 72 5.24 3.88 -17.68
N LEU A 73 6.06 4.11 -16.65
CA LEU A 73 5.71 3.78 -15.27
C LEU A 73 4.48 4.57 -14.78
N THR A 74 4.35 5.82 -15.21
CA THR A 74 3.19 6.67 -14.88
C THR A 74 1.90 6.07 -15.43
N ILE A 75 1.89 5.71 -16.72
CA ILE A 75 0.75 5.05 -17.37
C ILE A 75 0.43 3.71 -16.70
N ALA A 76 1.46 2.90 -16.42
CA ALA A 76 1.28 1.61 -15.75
C ALA A 76 0.69 1.77 -14.34
N GLY A 77 1.17 2.73 -13.55
CA GLY A 77 0.67 3.00 -12.20
C GLY A 77 -0.75 3.54 -12.20
N ALA A 78 -1.08 4.41 -13.14
CA ALA A 78 -2.43 4.94 -13.31
C ALA A 78 -3.43 3.83 -13.70
N ALA A 79 -3.07 2.99 -14.69
CA ALA A 79 -3.87 1.83 -15.10
C ALA A 79 -4.08 0.84 -13.94
N TYR A 80 -3.05 0.64 -13.12
CA TYR A 80 -3.13 -0.23 -11.96
C TYR A 80 -4.04 0.32 -10.86
N LEU A 81 -3.94 1.62 -10.54
CA LEU A 81 -4.86 2.27 -9.60
C LEU A 81 -6.32 2.15 -10.05
N LEU A 82 -6.58 2.29 -11.35
CA LEU A 82 -7.90 2.08 -11.94
C LEU A 82 -8.36 0.62 -11.77
N TRP A 83 -7.51 -0.35 -12.11
CA TRP A 83 -7.84 -1.77 -11.96
C TRP A 83 -8.13 -2.14 -10.50
N LEU A 84 -7.28 -1.72 -9.57
CA LEU A 84 -7.49 -1.94 -8.14
C LEU A 84 -8.74 -1.22 -7.66
N GLY A 85 -8.91 0.06 -7.96
CA GLY A 85 -10.06 0.85 -7.52
C GLY A 85 -11.39 0.24 -7.99
N VAL A 86 -11.46 -0.19 -9.26
CA VAL A 86 -12.62 -0.90 -9.80
C VAL A 86 -12.82 -2.25 -9.11
N GLY A 87 -11.75 -3.03 -8.88
CA GLY A 87 -11.83 -4.29 -8.15
C GLY A 87 -12.37 -4.11 -6.72
N THR A 88 -11.87 -3.09 -6.01
CA THR A 88 -12.31 -2.71 -4.66
C THR A 88 -13.76 -2.24 -4.64
N ILE A 89 -14.20 -1.42 -5.62
CA ILE A 89 -15.61 -1.02 -5.78
C ILE A 89 -16.50 -2.21 -6.16
N ARG A 90 -15.98 -3.28 -6.76
CA ARG A 90 -16.79 -4.48 -7.08
C ARG A 90 -16.93 -5.40 -5.88
N SER A 91 -15.88 -5.55 -5.06
CA SER A 91 -15.86 -6.46 -3.92
C SER A 91 -16.41 -5.87 -2.62
N TRP A 92 -16.65 -4.55 -2.55
CA TRP A 92 -17.04 -3.86 -1.30
C TRP A 92 -18.25 -4.47 -0.57
N ARG A 93 -19.24 -5.04 -1.28
CA ARG A 93 -20.44 -5.65 -0.66
C ARG A 93 -20.11 -6.94 0.09
N GLY A 94 -19.13 -7.68 -0.39
CA GLY A 94 -18.61 -8.92 0.19
C GLY A 94 -17.46 -8.72 1.16
N ALA A 95 -17.06 -7.46 1.43
CA ALA A 95 -16.02 -7.17 2.41
C ALA A 95 -16.50 -7.59 3.81
N THR A 96 -16.13 -8.81 4.21
CA THR A 96 -16.29 -9.34 5.56
C THR A 96 -14.91 -9.55 6.15
N PHE A 97 -14.69 -9.00 7.34
CA PHE A 97 -13.48 -9.22 8.11
C PHE A 97 -13.59 -10.53 8.91
N THR A 98 -13.90 -11.63 8.23
CA THR A 98 -14.07 -12.95 8.85
C THR A 98 -12.72 -13.64 8.94
N ALA A 99 -12.35 -14.07 10.16
CA ALA A 99 -11.09 -14.77 10.43
C ALA A 99 -11.00 -16.16 9.78
N ASP A 100 -12.12 -16.70 9.28
CA ASP A 100 -12.21 -18.06 8.72
C ASP A 100 -11.50 -18.24 7.37
N ASP A 101 -11.34 -17.17 6.58
CA ASP A 101 -10.66 -17.26 5.28
C ASP A 101 -9.11 -17.19 5.39
N ALA A 102 -8.59 -16.95 6.60
CA ALA A 102 -7.16 -17.00 6.88
C ALA A 102 -6.72 -18.46 7.11
N VAL A 103 -6.66 -19.22 6.01
CA VAL A 103 -6.18 -20.61 5.91
C VAL A 103 -5.09 -20.94 6.94
N GLY A 104 -5.37 -21.91 7.83
CA GLY A 104 -4.33 -22.71 8.52
C GLY A 104 -4.53 -23.06 10.00
N GLN A 105 -5.42 -24.04 10.25
CA GLN A 105 -5.52 -24.98 11.39
C GLN A 105 -5.61 -24.47 12.86
N PRO A 106 -6.57 -25.02 13.65
CA PRO A 106 -6.56 -24.90 15.11
C PRO A 106 -5.49 -25.85 15.68
N GLY A 107 -4.39 -25.31 16.20
CA GLY A 107 -3.40 -26.13 16.92
C GLY A 107 -1.96 -25.63 16.96
N ARG A 108 -1.59 -24.58 16.19
CA ARG A 108 -0.21 -24.07 16.28
C ARG A 108 -0.01 -23.28 17.58
N ARG A 109 0.89 -23.82 18.42
CA ARG A 109 1.56 -23.15 19.56
C ARG A 109 1.68 -21.66 19.28
N GLN A 110 1.36 -20.84 20.29
CA GLN A 110 1.63 -19.40 20.34
C GLN A 110 2.89 -19.07 19.52
N ALA A 111 2.69 -18.50 18.33
CA ALA A 111 3.79 -18.26 17.41
C ALA A 111 4.82 -17.42 18.16
N SER A 112 6.10 -17.83 18.10
CA SER A 112 7.17 -16.98 18.61
C SER A 112 7.02 -15.60 17.99
N GLN A 113 7.23 -14.53 18.76
CA GLN A 113 7.14 -13.15 18.26
C GLN A 113 7.99 -12.96 16.99
N LEU A 114 9.11 -13.68 16.91
CA LEU A 114 9.97 -13.72 15.73
C LEU A 114 9.26 -14.32 14.49
N MET A 115 8.47 -15.38 14.66
CA MET A 115 7.74 -15.98 13.53
C MET A 115 6.61 -15.06 13.04
N ALA A 116 5.89 -14.41 13.96
CA ALA A 116 4.88 -13.41 13.59
C ALA A 116 5.52 -12.23 12.84
N PHE A 117 6.71 -11.80 13.26
CA PHE A 117 7.49 -10.79 12.54
C PHE A 117 7.90 -11.27 11.14
N LEU A 118 8.56 -12.42 11.03
CA LEU A 118 9.04 -12.95 9.73
C LEU A 118 7.89 -13.23 8.75
N GLN A 119 6.75 -13.71 9.25
CA GLN A 119 5.56 -13.90 8.43
C GLN A 119 4.98 -12.56 7.96
N GLY A 120 5.00 -11.51 8.80
CA GLY A 120 4.64 -10.15 8.37
C GLY A 120 5.58 -9.61 7.28
N VAL A 121 6.90 -9.80 7.44
CA VAL A 121 7.89 -9.42 6.43
C VAL A 121 7.59 -10.10 5.10
N GLY A 122 7.33 -11.41 5.10
CA GLY A 122 6.97 -12.15 3.90
C GLY A 122 5.65 -11.70 3.29
N THR A 123 4.65 -11.40 4.12
CA THR A 123 3.30 -11.00 3.68
C THR A 123 3.36 -9.70 2.89
N SER A 124 3.88 -8.61 3.48
CA SER A 124 4.01 -7.33 2.77
C SER A 124 5.12 -7.37 1.72
N GLY A 125 6.22 -8.07 1.99
CA GLY A 125 7.39 -8.15 1.12
C GLY A 125 7.10 -8.75 -0.26
N ILE A 126 6.18 -9.71 -0.32
CA ILE A 126 5.78 -10.39 -1.56
C ILE A 126 4.41 -9.87 -2.04
N ASN A 127 3.81 -8.90 -1.34
CA ASN A 127 2.50 -8.37 -1.69
C ASN A 127 2.55 -7.66 -3.05
N PRO A 128 1.85 -8.18 -4.09
CA PRO A 128 1.84 -7.54 -5.40
C PRO A 128 1.26 -6.12 -5.37
N LYS A 129 0.35 -5.81 -4.42
CA LYS A 129 -0.15 -4.45 -4.17
C LYS A 129 0.98 -3.50 -3.79
N GLY A 130 1.84 -3.94 -2.87
CA GLY A 130 3.01 -3.20 -2.40
C GLY A 130 4.04 -3.01 -3.50
N LEU A 131 4.43 -4.11 -4.16
CA LEU A 131 5.39 -4.09 -5.25
C LEU A 131 4.95 -3.14 -6.37
N LEU A 132 3.70 -3.23 -6.81
CA LEU A 132 3.18 -2.40 -7.89
C LEU A 132 3.01 -0.94 -7.48
N PHE A 133 2.63 -0.64 -6.24
CA PHE A 133 2.62 0.73 -5.72
C PHE A 133 4.02 1.35 -5.75
N PHE A 134 5.03 0.65 -5.24
CA PHE A 134 6.41 1.16 -5.20
C PHE A 134 7.03 1.28 -6.60
N LEU A 135 6.76 0.33 -7.49
CA LEU A 135 7.34 0.34 -8.84
C LEU A 135 6.65 1.31 -9.80
N ALA A 136 5.32 1.41 -9.73
CA ALA A 136 4.54 2.13 -10.74
C ALA A 136 4.06 3.49 -10.24
N LEU A 137 3.83 3.64 -8.94
CA LEU A 137 3.23 4.86 -8.38
C LEU A 137 4.24 5.80 -7.74
N VAL A 138 5.11 5.32 -6.85
CA VAL A 138 6.14 6.15 -6.19
C VAL A 138 7.01 6.96 -7.18
N PRO A 139 7.45 6.44 -8.35
CA PRO A 139 8.26 7.23 -9.27
C PRO A 139 7.56 8.52 -9.72
N GLN A 140 6.22 8.51 -9.83
CA GLN A 140 5.42 9.65 -10.30
C GLN A 140 5.48 10.86 -9.37
N PHE A 141 5.90 10.64 -8.12
CA PHE A 141 6.03 11.68 -7.10
C PHE A 141 7.48 12.15 -6.95
N VAL A 142 8.38 11.66 -7.81
CA VAL A 142 9.79 12.02 -7.82
C VAL A 142 10.08 12.88 -9.04
N SER A 143 10.76 14.00 -8.83
CA SER A 143 11.22 14.88 -9.91
C SER A 143 12.74 14.84 -10.01
N ALA A 144 13.25 14.59 -11.21
CA ALA A 144 14.70 14.60 -11.48
C ALA A 144 15.29 16.02 -11.39
N ASP A 145 14.47 17.04 -11.66
CA ASP A 145 14.86 18.46 -11.68
C ASP A 145 14.71 19.15 -10.31
N ALA A 146 14.24 18.42 -9.29
CA ALA A 146 14.09 18.96 -7.95
C ALA A 146 15.43 19.09 -7.22
N ALA A 147 15.51 20.02 -6.27
CA ALA A 147 16.71 20.26 -5.46
C ALA A 147 17.15 19.06 -4.60
N LEU A 148 16.26 18.10 -4.33
CA LEU A 148 16.59 16.88 -3.57
C LEU A 148 16.97 15.75 -4.52
N PRO A 149 18.02 14.95 -4.23
CA PRO A 149 18.35 13.80 -5.05
C PRO A 149 17.22 12.75 -5.10
N VAL A 150 17.08 12.07 -6.24
CA VAL A 150 16.08 11.00 -6.47
C VAL A 150 16.03 9.94 -5.36
N PRO A 151 17.17 9.41 -4.86
CA PRO A 151 17.16 8.46 -3.74
C PRO A 151 16.55 9.02 -2.45
N VAL A 152 16.80 10.31 -2.17
CA VAL A 152 16.31 10.98 -0.96
C VAL A 152 14.81 11.20 -1.06
N GLN A 153 14.31 11.67 -2.23
CA GLN A 153 12.87 11.80 -2.47
C GLN A 153 12.16 10.45 -2.34
N SER A 154 12.71 9.41 -2.98
CA SER A 154 12.16 8.05 -2.95
C SER A 154 12.13 7.46 -1.53
N GLY A 155 13.20 7.68 -0.76
CA GLY A 155 13.26 7.28 0.65
C GLY A 155 12.23 7.99 1.51
N LEU A 156 12.06 9.31 1.33
CA LEU A 156 11.04 10.10 2.05
C LEU A 156 9.62 9.63 1.74
N LEU A 157 9.30 9.42 0.46
CA LEU A 157 8.00 8.91 0.02
C LEU A 157 7.75 7.50 0.58
N GLY A 158 8.70 6.59 0.42
CA GLY A 158 8.58 5.21 0.93
C GLY A 158 8.40 5.16 2.45
N MET A 159 9.19 5.92 3.21
CA MET A 159 9.04 5.99 4.67
C MET A 159 7.73 6.63 5.11
N THR A 160 7.22 7.61 4.35
CA THR A 160 5.90 8.18 4.60
C THR A 160 4.82 7.10 4.45
N PHE A 161 4.90 6.26 3.41
CA PHE A 161 3.99 5.13 3.25
C PHE A 161 4.15 4.11 4.40
N VAL A 162 5.37 3.79 4.82
CA VAL A 162 5.62 2.87 5.96
C VAL A 162 4.95 3.38 7.23
N VAL A 163 5.05 4.68 7.54
CA VAL A 163 4.40 5.29 8.71
C VAL A 163 2.88 5.23 8.60
N LEU A 164 2.31 5.56 7.44
CA LEU A 164 0.87 5.46 7.19
C LEU A 164 0.38 4.01 7.34
N ALA A 165 1.09 3.04 6.76
CA ALA A 165 0.79 1.63 6.88
C ALA A 165 0.85 1.16 8.34
N ALA A 166 1.88 1.57 9.09
CA ALA A 166 1.98 1.26 10.53
C ALA A 166 0.77 1.75 11.32
N MET A 167 0.34 2.99 11.07
CA MET A 167 -0.84 3.57 11.73
C MET A 167 -2.11 2.79 11.38
N VAL A 168 -2.36 2.57 10.08
CA VAL A 168 -3.57 1.88 9.61
C VAL A 168 -3.60 0.43 10.09
N TYR A 169 -2.51 -0.31 9.96
CA TYR A 169 -2.47 -1.74 10.33
C TYR A 169 -2.52 -1.95 11.84
N THR A 170 -1.94 -1.02 12.61
CA THR A 170 -2.14 -0.98 14.06
C THR A 170 -3.60 -0.71 14.41
N ALA A 171 -4.23 0.28 13.78
CA ALA A 171 -5.64 0.58 14.01
C ALA A 171 -6.54 -0.60 13.65
N VAL A 172 -6.27 -1.30 12.54
CA VAL A 172 -6.97 -2.52 12.13
C VAL A 172 -6.78 -3.64 13.15
N ALA A 173 -5.56 -3.88 13.62
CA ALA A 173 -5.28 -4.91 14.63
C ALA A 173 -5.96 -4.58 15.98
N LEU A 174 -5.97 -3.32 16.42
CA LEU A 174 -6.67 -2.89 17.63
C LEU A 174 -8.19 -2.97 17.50
N ALA A 175 -8.72 -2.53 16.35
CA ALA A 175 -10.14 -2.67 16.02
C ALA A 175 -10.53 -4.15 15.93
N SER A 176 -9.61 -5.04 15.55
CA SER A 176 -9.90 -6.47 15.55
C SER A 176 -10.18 -7.02 16.94
N ARG A 177 -9.43 -6.55 17.95
CA ARG A 177 -9.61 -6.95 19.34
C ARG A 177 -10.88 -6.39 19.96
N THR A 178 -11.30 -5.20 19.54
CA THR A 178 -12.35 -4.42 20.23
C THR A 178 -13.68 -4.38 19.47
N LEU A 179 -13.66 -4.50 18.14
CA LEU A 179 -14.80 -4.20 17.24
C LEU A 179 -15.14 -5.31 16.24
N LEU A 180 -14.23 -6.25 15.93
CA LEU A 180 -14.44 -7.21 14.83
C LEU A 180 -15.44 -8.33 15.09
N GLN A 181 -16.11 -8.37 16.23
CA GLN A 181 -17.29 -9.21 16.41
C GLN A 181 -18.61 -8.53 16.00
N SER A 182 -18.65 -7.21 15.75
CA SER A 182 -19.94 -6.49 15.77
C SER A 182 -20.28 -5.55 14.60
N ARG A 183 -19.39 -5.16 13.67
CA ARG A 183 -19.73 -4.16 12.62
C ARG A 183 -19.13 -4.37 11.21
N PRO A 184 -19.63 -5.34 10.42
CA PRO A 184 -19.27 -5.51 9.01
C PRO A 184 -19.59 -4.29 8.13
N ALA A 185 -20.49 -3.39 8.54
CA ALA A 185 -20.81 -2.18 7.77
C ALA A 185 -19.63 -1.20 7.64
N ALA A 186 -18.79 -1.05 8.66
CA ALA A 186 -17.62 -0.16 8.61
C ALA A 186 -16.58 -0.64 7.59
N ALA A 187 -16.41 -1.96 7.48
CA ALA A 187 -15.57 -2.60 6.46
C ALA A 187 -15.94 -2.16 5.06
N ARG A 188 -17.24 -2.24 4.77
CA ARG A 188 -17.81 -1.96 3.46
C ARG A 188 -17.65 -0.49 3.07
N VAL A 189 -17.86 0.43 4.02
CA VAL A 189 -17.72 1.87 3.78
C VAL A 189 -16.28 2.24 3.46
N VAL A 190 -15.31 1.78 4.27
CA VAL A 190 -13.89 2.06 4.02
C VAL A 190 -13.42 1.45 2.71
N THR A 191 -13.85 0.22 2.41
CA THR A 191 -13.52 -0.45 1.14
C THR A 191 -14.06 0.36 -0.04
N LEU A 192 -15.32 0.78 0.00
CA LEU A 192 -15.93 1.54 -1.09
C LEU A 192 -15.28 2.91 -1.28
N SER A 193 -15.05 3.66 -0.20
CA SER A 193 -14.44 4.99 -0.28
C SER A 193 -13.01 4.93 -0.82
N SER A 194 -12.21 3.95 -0.36
CA SER A 194 -10.87 3.72 -0.89
C SER A 194 -10.89 3.41 -2.39
N GLY A 195 -11.79 2.54 -2.84
CA GLY A 195 -11.91 2.20 -4.25
C GLY A 195 -12.26 3.41 -5.13
N VAL A 196 -13.17 4.28 -4.68
CA VAL A 196 -13.56 5.51 -5.40
C VAL A 196 -12.38 6.46 -5.53
N VAL A 197 -11.66 6.73 -4.44
CA VAL A 197 -10.52 7.65 -4.46
C VAL A 197 -9.41 7.13 -5.38
N MET A 198 -9.14 5.83 -5.38
CA MET A 198 -8.17 5.21 -6.29
C MET A 198 -8.54 5.36 -7.76
N VAL A 199 -9.82 5.18 -8.11
CA VAL A 199 -10.29 5.40 -9.49
C VAL A 199 -10.11 6.86 -9.91
N VAL A 200 -10.51 7.82 -9.06
CA VAL A 200 -10.37 9.24 -9.36
C VAL A 200 -8.90 9.59 -9.62
N LEU A 201 -8.01 9.19 -8.72
CA LEU A 201 -6.58 9.46 -8.84
C LEU A 201 -5.94 8.78 -10.05
N GLY A 202 -6.25 7.51 -10.31
CA GLY A 202 -5.78 6.82 -11.51
C GLY A 202 -6.26 7.51 -12.80
N THR A 203 -7.47 8.04 -12.82
CA THR A 203 -8.00 8.78 -13.97
C THR A 203 -7.27 10.11 -14.18
N VAL A 204 -7.02 10.86 -13.10
CA VAL A 204 -6.30 12.14 -13.15
C VAL A 204 -4.87 11.94 -13.67
N LEU A 205 -4.14 10.97 -13.11
CA LEU A 205 -2.77 10.67 -13.53
C LEU A 205 -2.68 10.24 -14.99
N LEU A 206 -3.63 9.43 -15.45
CA LEU A 206 -3.70 9.01 -16.86
C LEU A 206 -4.01 10.20 -17.78
N ALA A 207 -4.95 11.06 -17.37
CA ALA A 207 -5.30 12.25 -18.13
C ALA A 207 -4.12 13.23 -18.26
N GLU A 208 -3.39 13.47 -17.17
CA GLU A 208 -2.20 14.34 -17.19
C GLU A 208 -1.11 13.85 -18.15
N GLN A 209 -0.92 12.53 -18.28
CA GLN A 209 0.06 12.00 -19.23
C GLN A 209 -0.42 11.97 -20.68
N LEU A 210 -1.71 11.73 -20.92
CA LEU A 210 -2.25 11.61 -22.28
C LEU A 210 -2.61 12.95 -22.91
N LEU A 211 -3.03 13.95 -22.13
CA LEU A 211 -3.44 15.27 -22.64
C LEU A 211 -2.32 16.00 -23.42
N PRO A 212 -1.05 15.99 -22.98
CA PRO A 212 0.06 16.58 -23.75
C PRO A 212 0.33 15.83 -25.06
N LEU A 213 0.18 14.51 -25.08
CA LEU A 213 0.42 13.67 -26.28
C LEU A 213 -0.67 13.85 -27.34
N ILE A 214 -1.91 14.17 -26.93
CA ILE A 214 -3.03 14.42 -27.84
C ILE A 214 -2.98 15.85 -28.42
N ARG A 215 -2.32 16.78 -27.72
CA ARG A 215 -2.19 18.20 -28.11
C ARG A 215 -0.92 18.50 -28.92
N ALA A 216 -0.02 17.53 -29.06
CA ALA A 216 1.21 17.61 -29.86
C ALA A 216 0.97 17.10 -31.29
#